data_AF-A0A840MTZ9-F1
#
_entry.id   AF-A0A840MTZ9-F1
#
_cell.length_a   1.000
_cell.length_b   1.000
_cell.length_c   1.000
_cell.angle_alpha   90.00
_cell.angle_beta   90.00
_cell.angle_gamma   90.00
#
_symmetry.space_group_name_H-M   'P 1'
#
loop_
_entity.id
_entity.type
_entity.pdbx_description
1 polymer ?
#
loop_
_entity_poly.entity_id
_entity_poly.type
_entity_poly.pdbx_seq_one_letter_code
_entity_poly.pdbx_strand_id
1 'polypeptide(L)'
;MTLFGLALETGHTGHQPEDKYMKINYLFTLLLCSIFTPVIAKEPPPFAIFWKLDDRACLALPTGTTTLKTGEKLTLIAPSRKKALSFTGTIKKKISEDCLNDIHGFDSYQLIIPAQTKMDDHTHGVAVLLSEGELINNQFVSPTFNNGKPVIFTHCQQEDTVHLNAWDGQPLTGKRLWHGMDNLEFAGKTTCRKAELGQ
;
A
#
# COMPACT_ATOMS: atom_id res chain seq x y z
N MET A 1 40.03 -49.47 -16.82
CA MET A 1 41.23 -48.64 -16.58
C MET A 1 41.50 -48.72 -15.09
N THR A 2 42.66 -49.26 -14.74
CA THR A 2 43.04 -49.80 -13.43
C THR A 2 43.92 -48.81 -12.66
N LEU A 3 44.08 -49.02 -11.34
CA LEU A 3 45.12 -48.56 -10.39
C LEU A 3 44.80 -47.34 -9.50
N PHE A 4 44.65 -47.51 -8.17
CA PHE A 4 45.65 -47.52 -7.05
C PHE A 4 46.13 -46.08 -6.69
N GLY A 5 46.37 -45.64 -5.44
CA GLY A 5 46.56 -46.27 -4.12
C GLY A 5 46.20 -45.30 -2.96
N LEU A 6 46.03 -45.75 -1.71
CA LEU A 6 47.06 -45.90 -0.63
C LEU A 6 47.89 -44.62 -0.38
N ALA A 7 48.26 -44.16 0.81
CA ALA A 7 47.93 -44.35 2.24
C ALA A 7 49.04 -43.63 3.05
N LEU A 8 48.73 -43.17 4.29
CA LEU A 8 49.64 -42.75 5.39
C LEU A 8 50.58 -41.53 5.11
N GLU A 9 51.02 -40.68 6.05
CA GLU A 9 51.64 -40.89 7.37
C GLU A 9 51.52 -39.65 8.31
N THR A 10 51.24 -39.94 9.58
CA THR A 10 51.83 -39.46 10.86
C THR A 10 52.53 -38.09 11.01
N GLY A 11 51.98 -37.29 11.94
CA GLY A 11 52.60 -36.76 13.18
C GLY A 11 53.94 -36.01 13.16
N HIS A 12 53.94 -34.78 13.71
CA HIS A 12 55.05 -34.24 14.49
C HIS A 12 54.56 -33.21 15.53
N THR A 13 54.92 -33.46 16.79
CA THR A 13 54.85 -32.56 17.95
C THR A 13 55.95 -31.50 17.88
N GLY A 14 55.69 -30.27 18.33
CA GLY A 14 56.78 -29.33 18.56
C GLY A 14 56.38 -27.92 19.01
N HIS A 15 56.56 -27.68 20.31
CA HIS A 15 57.00 -26.42 20.95
C HIS A 15 56.11 -25.16 20.95
N GLN A 16 55.64 -24.85 22.17
CA GLN A 16 55.43 -23.48 22.67
C GLN A 16 56.71 -22.64 22.53
N PRO A 17 56.53 -21.32 22.37
CA PRO A 17 57.13 -20.42 23.34
C PRO A 17 56.11 -19.48 23.98
N GLU A 18 56.44 -19.14 25.21
CA GLU A 18 55.74 -18.24 26.12
C GLU A 18 55.76 -16.77 25.66
N ASP A 19 54.89 -16.02 26.34
CA ASP A 19 54.96 -14.58 26.61
C ASP A 19 54.63 -13.60 25.48
N LYS A 20 53.49 -12.92 25.64
CA LYS A 20 53.48 -11.55 26.19
C LYS A 20 52.06 -11.00 26.35
N TYR A 21 51.74 -10.70 27.61
CA TYR A 21 50.82 -9.66 28.10
C TYR A 21 50.12 -8.79 27.04
N MET A 22 48.79 -8.87 26.99
CA MET A 22 47.97 -7.73 26.62
C MET A 22 46.81 -7.61 27.61
N LYS A 23 47.03 -6.80 28.65
CA LYS A 23 45.95 -6.30 29.52
C LYS A 23 45.08 -5.38 28.66
N ILE A 24 43.99 -5.93 28.12
CA ILE A 24 42.95 -5.13 27.48
C ILE A 24 42.07 -4.58 28.60
N ASN A 25 42.11 -3.25 28.73
CA ASN A 25 41.33 -2.45 29.66
C ASN A 25 39.83 -2.80 29.58
N TYR A 26 39.34 -3.50 30.59
CA TYR A 26 37.96 -3.47 31.00
C TYR A 26 37.69 -2.11 31.67
N LEU A 27 37.27 -1.08 30.93
CA LEU A 27 36.54 0.06 31.52
C LEU A 27 36.02 1.06 30.46
N PHE A 28 35.23 0.65 29.46
CA PHE A 28 34.46 1.62 28.66
C PHE A 28 33.19 1.01 28.04
N THR A 29 32.40 0.31 28.87
CA THR A 29 31.06 -0.16 28.48
C THR A 29 30.01 0.59 29.29
N LEU A 30 30.06 1.92 29.24
CA LEU A 30 29.01 2.78 29.76
C LEU A 30 28.43 3.59 28.60
N LEU A 31 27.12 3.39 28.42
CA LEU A 31 26.21 4.39 27.87
C LEU A 31 26.17 4.60 26.34
N LEU A 32 26.11 3.52 25.57
CA LEU A 32 25.27 3.54 24.36
C LEU A 32 23.91 2.95 24.72
N CYS A 33 23.16 3.70 25.56
CA CYS A 33 21.72 3.57 25.60
C CYS A 33 21.24 4.03 24.22
N SER A 34 21.30 3.09 23.28
CA SER A 34 20.75 3.22 21.95
C SER A 34 19.29 3.50 22.19
N ILE A 35 18.94 4.77 22.05
CA ILE A 35 17.57 5.22 21.99
C ILE A 35 17.06 4.63 20.67
N PHE A 36 16.74 3.34 20.68
CA PHE A 36 15.81 2.76 19.75
C PHE A 36 14.50 3.44 20.09
N THR A 37 14.31 4.64 19.55
CA THR A 37 12.96 5.09 19.29
C THR A 37 12.37 3.96 18.46
N PRO A 38 11.35 3.23 18.95
CA PRO A 38 10.65 2.32 18.07
C PRO A 38 10.24 3.20 16.90
N VAL A 39 10.68 2.85 15.70
CA VAL A 39 10.07 3.37 14.49
C VAL A 39 8.63 2.95 14.66
N ILE A 40 7.78 3.87 15.11
CA ILE A 40 6.34 3.67 15.19
C ILE A 40 5.99 3.32 13.76
N ALA A 41 5.77 2.03 13.51
CA ALA A 41 5.50 1.52 12.20
C ALA A 41 4.28 2.30 11.72
N LYS A 42 4.52 3.19 10.76
CA LYS A 42 3.49 4.05 10.21
C LYS A 42 2.43 3.10 9.67
N GLU A 43 1.29 3.03 10.36
CA GLU A 43 0.23 2.14 9.95
C GLU A 43 -0.05 2.42 8.47
N PRO A 44 0.00 1.39 7.63
CA PRO A 44 -0.19 1.57 6.21
C PRO A 44 -1.59 2.13 5.96
N PRO A 45 -1.75 3.00 4.94
CA PRO A 45 -3.04 3.61 4.67
C PRO A 45 -4.14 2.54 4.58
N PRO A 46 -5.36 2.78 5.11
CA PRO A 46 -6.45 1.80 5.15
C PRO A 46 -7.12 1.72 3.78
N PHE A 47 -6.39 2.10 2.73
CA PHE A 47 -6.87 2.17 1.38
C PHE A 47 -5.82 1.58 0.45
N ALA A 48 -6.31 0.95 -0.61
CA ALA A 48 -5.55 0.40 -1.70
C ALA A 48 -6.03 1.03 -3.01
N ILE A 49 -5.24 0.88 -4.05
CA ILE A 49 -5.62 1.33 -5.39
C ILE A 49 -6.16 0.13 -6.14
N PHE A 50 -7.26 0.30 -6.85
CA PHE A 50 -7.77 -0.73 -7.74
C PHE A 50 -7.91 -0.21 -9.17
N TRP A 51 -7.88 -1.15 -10.11
CA TRP A 51 -8.06 -0.94 -11.54
C TRP A 51 -9.11 -1.91 -12.04
N LYS A 52 -10.01 -1.43 -12.90
CA LYS A 52 -10.76 -2.27 -13.82
C LYS A 52 -10.02 -2.26 -15.14
N LEU A 53 -9.55 -3.43 -15.56
CA LEU A 53 -9.00 -3.71 -16.88
C LEU A 53 -10.07 -4.45 -17.69
N ASP A 54 -9.87 -4.62 -18.99
CA ASP A 54 -10.84 -5.23 -19.91
C ASP A 54 -11.42 -6.56 -19.37
N ASP A 55 -10.54 -7.47 -18.93
CA ASP A 55 -10.89 -8.84 -18.56
C ASP A 55 -10.96 -9.08 -17.03
N ARG A 56 -10.44 -8.14 -16.23
CA ARG A 56 -10.29 -8.33 -14.78
C ARG A 56 -10.32 -7.01 -14.01
N ALA A 57 -10.67 -7.09 -12.73
CA ALA A 57 -10.38 -6.03 -11.79
C ALA A 57 -9.24 -6.45 -10.87
N CYS A 58 -8.35 -5.52 -10.55
CA CYS A 58 -7.13 -5.77 -9.79
C CYS A 58 -6.97 -4.72 -8.69
N LEU A 59 -6.37 -5.11 -7.58
CA LEU A 59 -6.09 -4.28 -6.41
C LEU A 59 -4.61 -4.40 -6.06
N ALA A 60 -3.91 -3.27 -5.96
CA ALA A 60 -2.55 -3.22 -5.44
C ALA A 60 -2.56 -2.64 -4.03
N LEU A 61 -1.95 -3.39 -3.11
CA LEU A 61 -1.80 -3.02 -1.72
C LEU A 61 -0.31 -2.99 -1.36
N PRO A 62 0.23 -1.95 -0.71
CA PRO A 62 1.65 -1.93 -0.36
C PRO A 62 2.05 -3.18 0.44
N THR A 63 3.14 -3.83 0.06
CA THR A 63 3.59 -5.07 0.71
C THR A 63 3.83 -4.85 2.20
N GLY A 64 3.36 -5.79 3.02
CA GLY A 64 3.47 -5.70 4.49
C GLY A 64 2.36 -4.88 5.17
N THR A 65 1.35 -4.41 4.41
CA THR A 65 0.21 -3.68 4.95
C THR A 65 -0.74 -4.58 5.74
N THR A 66 -1.44 -5.45 5.01
CA THR A 66 -2.31 -6.47 5.55
C THR A 66 -2.44 -7.57 4.50
N THR A 67 -2.81 -8.78 4.93
CA THR A 67 -3.14 -9.86 3.99
C THR A 67 -4.63 -9.93 3.84
N LEU A 68 -5.14 -9.62 2.65
CA LEU A 68 -6.57 -9.70 2.35
C LEU A 68 -6.95 -11.15 2.02
N LYS A 69 -8.06 -11.61 2.58
CA LYS A 69 -8.56 -12.98 2.40
C LYS A 69 -9.50 -13.07 1.21
N THR A 70 -9.54 -14.24 0.59
CA THR A 70 -10.58 -14.53 -0.43
C THR A 70 -11.97 -14.40 0.19
N GLY A 71 -12.89 -13.75 -0.53
CA GLY A 71 -14.24 -13.45 -0.06
C GLY A 71 -14.35 -12.18 0.80
N GLU A 72 -13.23 -11.55 1.15
CA GLU A 72 -13.23 -10.30 1.90
C GLU A 72 -13.85 -9.18 1.05
N LYS A 73 -14.68 -8.36 1.69
CA LYS A 73 -15.45 -7.30 1.05
C LYS A 73 -14.78 -5.95 1.30
N LEU A 74 -14.64 -5.18 0.23
CA LEU A 74 -14.05 -3.84 0.25
C LEU A 74 -15.06 -2.84 -0.29
N THR A 75 -15.05 -1.62 0.24
CA THR A 75 -15.77 -0.52 -0.41
C THR A 75 -14.88 0.06 -1.50
N LEU A 76 -15.33 -0.05 -2.75
CA LEU A 76 -14.64 0.49 -3.92
C LEU A 76 -15.28 1.82 -4.30
N ILE A 77 -14.42 2.82 -4.51
CA ILE A 77 -14.80 4.17 -4.93
C ILE A 77 -14.14 4.43 -6.28
N ALA A 78 -14.96 4.60 -7.31
CA ALA A 78 -14.52 4.84 -8.68
C ALA A 78 -15.01 6.21 -9.18
N PRO A 79 -14.25 6.89 -10.05
CA PRO A 79 -14.76 8.04 -10.77
C PRO A 79 -15.91 7.63 -11.71
N SER A 80 -16.84 8.55 -11.99
CA SER A 80 -17.89 8.38 -13.00
C SER A 80 -18.45 9.73 -13.42
N ARG A 81 -19.07 9.78 -14.60
CA ARG A 81 -19.51 11.01 -15.28
C ARG A 81 -20.41 11.93 -14.46
N LYS A 82 -21.24 11.37 -13.57
CA LYS A 82 -22.22 12.14 -12.79
C LYS A 82 -21.78 12.35 -11.34
N LYS A 83 -21.32 11.28 -10.72
CA LYS A 83 -20.88 11.22 -9.32
C LYS A 83 -19.98 10.01 -9.16
N ALA A 84 -19.02 10.07 -8.25
CA ALA A 84 -18.28 8.88 -7.86
C ALA A 84 -19.23 7.70 -7.55
N LEU A 85 -18.84 6.53 -8.03
CA LEU A 85 -19.52 5.28 -7.73
C LEU A 85 -18.95 4.75 -6.41
N SER A 86 -19.83 4.28 -5.53
CA SER A 86 -19.44 3.51 -4.35
C SER A 86 -20.17 2.17 -4.41
N PHE A 87 -19.41 1.08 -4.33
CA PHE A 87 -19.94 -0.28 -4.42
C PHE A 87 -19.04 -1.26 -3.69
N THR A 88 -19.58 -2.44 -3.36
CA THR A 88 -18.80 -3.49 -2.70
C THR A 88 -18.05 -4.31 -3.74
N GLY A 89 -16.72 -4.31 -3.66
CA GLY A 89 -15.86 -5.29 -4.32
C GLY A 89 -15.60 -6.49 -3.42
N THR A 90 -15.26 -7.63 -4.00
CA THR A 90 -14.88 -8.84 -3.24
C THR A 90 -13.51 -9.34 -3.70
N ILE A 91 -12.61 -9.65 -2.76
CA ILE A 91 -11.33 -10.28 -3.08
C ILE A 91 -11.58 -11.67 -3.65
N LYS A 92 -11.15 -11.90 -4.88
CA LYS A 92 -11.20 -13.23 -5.53
C LYS A 92 -10.04 -14.11 -5.10
N LYS A 93 -8.82 -13.55 -5.15
CA LYS A 93 -7.57 -14.22 -4.78
C LYS A 93 -6.41 -13.23 -4.79
N LYS A 94 -5.33 -13.53 -4.07
CA LYS A 94 -4.01 -12.94 -4.32
C LYS A 94 -3.46 -13.45 -5.65
N ILE A 95 -2.82 -12.59 -6.42
CA ILE A 95 -2.19 -12.94 -7.71
C ILE A 95 -0.70 -12.61 -7.65
N SER A 96 0.11 -13.38 -8.37
CA SER A 96 1.55 -13.17 -8.49
C SER A 96 1.93 -12.17 -9.57
N GLU A 97 1.02 -11.92 -10.51
CA GLU A 97 1.16 -10.92 -11.56
C GLU A 97 0.86 -9.54 -10.97
N ASP A 98 1.67 -8.55 -11.31
CA ASP A 98 1.42 -7.18 -10.90
C ASP A 98 0.12 -6.66 -11.55
N CYS A 99 -0.68 -5.91 -10.78
CA CYS A 99 -1.88 -5.26 -11.32
C CYS A 99 -1.55 -4.28 -12.45
N LEU A 100 -0.38 -3.67 -12.37
CA LEU A 100 0.21 -2.81 -13.38
C LEU A 100 1.63 -3.29 -13.61
N ASN A 101 2.02 -3.44 -14.88
CA ASN A 101 3.41 -3.67 -15.22
C ASN A 101 4.26 -2.55 -14.61
N ASP A 102 5.40 -2.91 -14.04
CA ASP A 102 6.43 -1.99 -13.50
C ASP A 102 6.18 -1.37 -12.12
N ILE A 103 5.18 -1.82 -11.34
CA ILE A 103 4.98 -1.38 -9.95
C ILE A 103 5.42 -2.45 -8.95
N HIS A 104 6.66 -2.35 -8.46
CA HIS A 104 7.19 -3.21 -7.39
C HIS A 104 6.79 -2.74 -5.99
N GLY A 105 6.81 -3.66 -5.02
CA GLY A 105 6.54 -3.35 -3.60
C GLY A 105 5.06 -3.35 -3.23
N PHE A 106 4.22 -3.97 -4.05
CA PHE A 106 2.80 -4.16 -3.79
C PHE A 106 2.42 -5.64 -3.86
N ASP A 107 1.56 -6.06 -2.97
CA ASP A 107 0.79 -7.28 -3.10
C ASP A 107 -0.40 -7.04 -4.04
N SER A 108 -0.53 -7.87 -5.05
CA SER A 108 -1.61 -7.78 -6.05
C SER A 108 -2.74 -8.77 -5.77
N TYR A 109 -3.98 -8.32 -5.92
CA TYR A 109 -5.18 -9.14 -5.72
C TYR A 109 -6.14 -8.97 -6.88
N GLN A 110 -6.77 -10.06 -7.31
CA GLN A 110 -7.89 -10.00 -8.25
C GLN A 110 -9.18 -9.69 -7.49
N LEU A 111 -9.99 -8.79 -8.04
CA LEU A 111 -11.29 -8.39 -7.51
C LEU A 111 -12.44 -8.97 -8.32
N ILE A 112 -13.55 -9.21 -7.64
CA ILE A 112 -14.88 -9.38 -8.23
C ILE A 112 -15.62 -8.07 -8.04
N ILE A 113 -16.05 -7.47 -9.14
CA ILE A 113 -16.92 -6.29 -9.15
C ILE A 113 -18.34 -6.75 -9.52
N PRO A 114 -19.39 -6.27 -8.84
CA PRO A 114 -20.76 -6.62 -9.17
C PRO A 114 -21.09 -6.27 -10.63
N ALA A 115 -21.73 -7.19 -11.37
CA ALA A 115 -22.01 -7.02 -12.80
C ALA A 115 -22.92 -5.80 -13.10
N GLN A 116 -23.75 -5.40 -12.13
CA GLN A 116 -24.61 -4.23 -12.23
C GLN A 116 -23.86 -2.90 -12.08
N THR A 117 -22.59 -2.91 -11.67
CA THR A 117 -21.77 -1.72 -11.55
C THR A 117 -21.41 -1.21 -12.94
N LYS A 118 -22.01 -0.09 -13.34
CA LYS A 118 -21.71 0.60 -14.61
C LYS A 118 -20.42 1.39 -14.49
N MET A 119 -19.29 0.70 -14.61
CA MET A 119 -17.94 1.29 -14.61
C MET A 119 -17.25 0.92 -15.92
N ASP A 120 -16.62 1.90 -16.54
CA ASP A 120 -15.92 1.74 -17.81
C ASP A 120 -14.63 0.92 -17.60
N ASP A 121 -14.17 0.23 -18.64
CA ASP A 121 -12.87 -0.43 -18.62
C ASP A 121 -11.74 0.61 -18.51
N HIS A 122 -10.57 0.18 -18.03
CA HIS A 122 -9.42 1.02 -17.67
C HIS A 122 -9.67 2.07 -16.58
N THR A 123 -10.83 2.04 -15.90
CA THR A 123 -11.09 2.90 -14.73
C THR A 123 -10.20 2.50 -13.56
N HIS A 124 -9.64 3.47 -12.84
CA HIS A 124 -9.00 3.22 -11.56
C HIS A 124 -9.70 3.94 -10.42
N GLY A 125 -9.49 3.45 -9.19
CA GLY A 125 -10.16 3.98 -8.03
C GLY A 125 -9.48 3.60 -6.73
N VAL A 126 -10.17 3.88 -5.64
CA VAL A 126 -9.70 3.61 -4.28
C VAL A 126 -10.54 2.51 -3.67
N ALA A 127 -9.89 1.52 -3.07
CA ALA A 127 -10.52 0.52 -2.25
C ALA A 127 -10.27 0.84 -0.78
N VAL A 128 -11.33 0.94 0.02
CA VAL A 128 -11.24 1.12 1.47
C VAL A 128 -11.25 -0.26 2.12
N LEU A 129 -10.19 -0.55 2.88
CA LEU A 129 -9.90 -1.86 3.47
C LEU A 129 -10.68 -2.11 4.76
N LEU A 130 -10.93 -1.04 5.52
CA LEU A 130 -11.76 -1.09 6.71
C LEU A 130 -13.18 -0.78 6.27
N SER A 131 -14.06 -1.77 6.26
CA SER A 131 -15.46 -1.68 5.83
C SER A 131 -16.34 -0.75 6.68
N GLU A 132 -15.76 -0.07 7.66
CA GLU A 132 -16.42 0.95 8.47
C GLU A 132 -16.18 2.30 7.80
N GLY A 133 -17.24 2.90 7.27
CA GLY A 133 -17.21 4.21 6.65
C GLY A 133 -18.50 4.47 5.88
N GLU A 134 -18.81 5.75 5.68
CA GLU A 134 -20.07 6.18 5.09
C GLU A 134 -19.85 7.24 4.01
N LEU A 135 -20.75 7.27 3.01
CA LEU A 135 -20.74 8.27 1.96
C LEU A 135 -21.61 9.46 2.39
N ILE A 136 -20.99 10.61 2.65
CA ILE A 136 -21.66 11.86 3.05
C ILE A 136 -21.33 12.93 2.00
N ASN A 137 -22.35 13.51 1.35
CA ASN A 137 -22.16 14.62 0.37
C ASN A 137 -21.10 14.34 -0.70
N ASN A 138 -21.11 13.15 -1.31
CA ASN A 138 -20.11 12.67 -2.29
C ASN A 138 -18.67 12.51 -1.74
N GLN A 139 -18.52 12.53 -0.42
CA GLN A 139 -17.27 12.24 0.26
C GLN A 139 -17.41 10.91 0.98
N PHE A 140 -16.46 10.00 0.81
CA PHE A 140 -16.41 8.83 1.68
C PHE A 140 -15.64 9.20 2.93
N VAL A 141 -16.25 8.96 4.10
CA VAL A 141 -15.68 9.25 5.40
C VAL A 141 -15.39 7.93 6.10
N SER A 142 -14.12 7.60 6.28
CA SER A 142 -13.71 6.51 7.17
C SER A 142 -13.68 7.03 8.62
N PRO A 143 -14.21 6.29 9.61
CA PRO A 143 -14.51 6.82 10.94
C PRO A 143 -13.25 7.28 11.69
N THR A 144 -12.10 6.62 11.52
CA THR A 144 -10.85 7.04 12.16
C THR A 144 -9.63 6.34 11.55
N PHE A 145 -8.62 7.10 11.14
CA PHE A 145 -7.31 6.59 10.74
C PHE A 145 -6.21 7.61 11.09
N ASN A 146 -5.04 7.14 11.51
CA ASN A 146 -3.84 7.93 11.83
C ASN A 146 -4.09 9.20 12.68
N ASN A 147 -3.90 9.10 14.00
CA ASN A 147 -4.19 10.14 15.00
C ASN A 147 -5.69 10.39 15.28
N GLY A 148 -6.56 9.42 14.95
CA GLY A 148 -7.98 9.47 15.30
C GLY A 148 -8.80 10.47 14.48
N LYS A 149 -8.33 10.86 13.29
CA LYS A 149 -9.06 11.72 12.37
C LYS A 149 -9.72 10.89 11.27
N PRO A 150 -10.89 11.32 10.75
CA PRO A 150 -11.48 10.63 9.62
C PRO A 150 -10.66 10.85 8.35
N VAL A 151 -10.61 9.82 7.51
CA VAL A 151 -10.08 9.99 6.14
C VAL A 151 -11.23 10.34 5.22
N ILE A 152 -11.11 11.48 4.55
CA ILE A 152 -12.11 11.99 3.63
C ILE A 152 -11.61 11.79 2.21
N PHE A 153 -12.34 10.99 1.44
CA PHE A 153 -12.09 10.80 0.02
C PHE A 153 -12.94 11.77 -0.78
N THR A 154 -12.29 12.58 -1.60
CA THR A 154 -12.97 13.49 -2.52
C THR A 154 -12.58 13.17 -3.95
N HIS A 155 -13.46 13.53 -4.87
CA HIS A 155 -13.14 13.58 -6.28
C HIS A 155 -13.53 14.94 -6.83
N CYS A 156 -12.79 15.39 -7.83
CA CYS A 156 -13.18 16.54 -8.61
C CYS A 156 -12.70 16.35 -10.05
N GLN A 157 -13.38 17.00 -10.98
CA GLN A 157 -13.05 16.96 -12.39
C GLN A 157 -12.37 18.27 -12.79
N GLN A 158 -11.34 18.17 -13.63
CA GLN A 158 -10.71 19.28 -14.31
C GLN A 158 -10.56 18.88 -15.78
N GLU A 159 -11.33 19.52 -16.67
CA GLU A 159 -11.36 19.19 -18.10
C GLU A 159 -11.74 17.72 -18.35
N ASP A 160 -10.82 16.96 -18.93
CA ASP A 160 -10.89 15.53 -19.22
C ASP A 160 -10.28 14.68 -18.09
N THR A 161 -9.87 15.28 -16.97
CA THR A 161 -9.20 14.57 -15.88
C THR A 161 -10.08 14.53 -14.62
N VAL A 162 -10.23 13.37 -13.98
CA VAL A 162 -10.78 13.24 -12.63
C VAL A 162 -9.65 13.08 -11.62
N HIS A 163 -9.58 14.00 -10.68
CA HIS A 163 -8.66 13.92 -9.54
C HIS A 163 -9.35 13.21 -8.38
N LEU A 164 -8.76 12.12 -7.92
CA LEU A 164 -9.16 11.43 -6.71
C LEU A 164 -8.20 11.83 -5.59
N ASN A 165 -8.72 12.22 -4.43
CA ASN A 165 -7.91 12.66 -3.31
C ASN A 165 -8.34 11.95 -2.03
N ALA A 166 -7.37 11.65 -1.16
CA ALA A 166 -7.63 11.25 0.22
C ALA A 166 -7.01 12.29 1.17
N TRP A 167 -7.77 12.70 2.18
CA TRP A 167 -7.37 13.74 3.14
C TRP A 167 -7.45 13.20 4.58
N ASP A 168 -6.47 13.55 5.40
CA ASP A 168 -6.51 13.42 6.85
C ASP A 168 -7.28 14.62 7.43
N GLY A 169 -8.58 14.42 7.67
CA GLY A 169 -9.54 15.46 8.02
C GLY A 169 -10.17 16.17 6.81
N GLN A 170 -10.66 17.39 7.02
CA GLN A 170 -11.40 18.15 6.01
C GLN A 170 -10.55 18.47 4.77
N PRO A 171 -11.11 18.37 3.54
CA PRO A 171 -10.39 18.74 2.33
C PRO A 171 -9.84 20.17 2.39
N LEU A 172 -8.68 20.40 1.75
CA LEU A 172 -8.02 21.71 1.64
C LEU A 172 -7.50 22.34 2.96
N THR A 173 -7.90 21.81 4.11
CA THR A 173 -7.46 22.24 5.44
C THR A 173 -6.67 21.16 6.16
N GLY A 174 -7.00 19.88 5.91
CA GLY A 174 -6.26 18.71 6.35
C GLY A 174 -5.03 18.38 5.50
N LYS A 175 -4.30 17.33 5.89
CA LYS A 175 -3.14 16.84 5.14
C LYS A 175 -3.61 15.92 4.02
N ARG A 176 -3.25 16.22 2.76
CA ARG A 176 -3.49 15.29 1.65
C ARG A 176 -2.62 14.04 1.84
N LEU A 177 -3.27 12.89 1.94
CA LEU A 177 -2.64 11.58 2.10
C LEU A 177 -2.32 10.93 0.75
N TRP A 178 -3.17 11.15 -0.25
CA TRP A 178 -3.02 10.59 -1.59
C TRP A 178 -3.72 11.46 -2.64
N HIS A 179 -3.22 11.40 -3.86
CA HIS A 179 -3.76 12.05 -5.04
C HIS A 179 -3.52 11.17 -6.26
N GLY A 180 -4.59 10.82 -6.97
CA GLY A 180 -4.57 10.14 -8.25
C GLY A 180 -5.32 10.94 -9.31
N MET A 181 -5.06 10.63 -10.57
CA MET A 181 -5.66 11.33 -11.72
C MET A 181 -6.05 10.31 -12.78
N ASP A 182 -7.28 10.40 -13.29
CA ASP A 182 -7.80 9.57 -14.37
C ASP A 182 -8.22 10.41 -15.56
N ASN A 183 -7.80 10.03 -16.75
CA ASN A 183 -8.20 10.70 -17.98
C ASN A 183 -9.53 10.09 -18.42
N LEU A 184 -10.62 10.82 -18.23
CA LEU A 184 -11.87 10.56 -18.92
C LEU A 184 -11.71 10.98 -20.38
N GLU A 185 -11.99 10.09 -21.33
CA GLU A 185 -11.95 10.39 -22.77
C GLU A 185 -12.96 11.47 -23.24
N PHE A 186 -13.60 12.19 -22.33
CA PHE A 186 -14.55 13.26 -22.65
C PHE A 186 -14.41 14.45 -21.70
N ALA A 187 -14.45 15.66 -22.28
CA ALA A 187 -14.44 16.90 -21.52
C ALA A 187 -15.75 17.07 -20.72
N GLY A 188 -15.64 17.24 -19.42
CA GLY A 188 -16.76 17.64 -18.56
C GLY A 188 -16.51 18.99 -17.91
N LYS A 189 -17.49 19.45 -17.13
CA LYS A 189 -17.38 20.73 -16.42
C LYS A 189 -16.38 20.58 -15.27
N THR A 190 -15.40 21.48 -15.20
CA THR A 190 -14.43 21.53 -14.10
C THR A 190 -15.14 21.75 -12.76
N THR A 191 -15.00 20.79 -11.85
CA THR A 191 -15.50 20.79 -10.46
C THR A 191 -14.39 20.89 -9.40
N CYS A 192 -13.11 20.99 -9.79
CA CYS A 192 -11.98 21.16 -8.85
C CYS A 192 -11.88 22.54 -8.19
N ARG A 193 -13.00 23.22 -7.93
CA ARG A 193 -13.03 24.51 -7.23
C ARG A 193 -13.13 24.30 -5.71
N LYS A 194 -12.51 25.20 -4.93
CA LYS A 194 -12.54 25.12 -3.45
C LYS A 194 -13.94 24.95 -2.86
N ALA A 195 -14.93 25.65 -3.39
CA ALA A 195 -16.32 25.59 -2.93
C ALA A 195 -16.96 24.20 -3.12
N GLU A 196 -16.52 23.42 -4.11
CA GLU A 196 -17.09 22.11 -4.42
C GLU A 196 -16.38 20.97 -3.69
N LEU A 197 -15.22 21.25 -3.08
CA LEU A 197 -14.47 20.33 -2.22
C LEU A 197 -14.83 20.45 -0.72
N GLY A 198 -15.83 21.28 -0.36
CA GLY A 198 -16.35 21.38 1.01
C GLY A 198 -15.94 22.63 1.80
N GLN A 199 -16.20 23.82 1.25
CA GLN A 199 -16.33 25.06 2.03
C GLN A 199 -17.69 25.70 1.82
#